data_AF-A0AAV0LXQ3-F1
#
_entry.id   AF-A0AAV0LXQ3-F1
#
_cell.length_a   1.000
_cell.length_b   1.000
_cell.length_c   1.000
_cell.angle_alpha   90.00
_cell.angle_beta   90.00
_cell.angle_gamma   90.00
#
_symmetry.space_group_name_H-M   'P 1'
#
loop_
_entity.id
_entity.type
_entity.pdbx_description
1 polymer ?
#
loop_
_entity_poly.entity_id
_entity_poly.type
_entity_poly.pdbx_seq_one_letter_code
_entity_poly.pdbx_strand_id
1 'polypeptide(L)' 'MMMKRFVVPISYLSHPTFQDLLRKAEEEFGFDHPMGGLTIPCREDAFIDLLASHLQ' A
#
# COMPACT_ATOMS: atom_id res chain seq x y z
N MET A 1 -6.32 -19.92 3.56
CA MET A 1 -6.28 -18.59 2.93
C MET A 1 -4.83 -18.31 2.58
N MET A 2 -4.50 -18.24 1.29
CA MET A 2 -3.11 -18.12 0.84
C MET A 2 -2.74 -16.62 0.81
N MET A 3 -1.76 -16.22 1.62
CA MET A 3 -1.24 -14.85 1.57
C MET A 3 -0.40 -14.68 0.30
N LYS A 4 -0.70 -13.65 -0.49
CA LYS A 4 0.07 -13.28 -1.68
C LYS A 4 1.06 -12.19 -1.32
N ARG A 5 2.31 -12.34 -1.76
CA ARG A 5 3.35 -11.32 -1.63
C ARG A 5 3.53 -10.60 -2.96
N PHE A 6 3.49 -9.27 -2.92
CA PHE A 6 3.80 -8.40 -4.04
C PHE A 6 5.13 -7.70 -3.75
N VAL A 7 6.04 -7.73 -4.72
CA VAL A 7 7.29 -6.96 -4.66
C VAL A 7 7.10 -5.78 -5.60
N VAL A 8 7.23 -4.57 -5.06
CA VAL A 8 7.00 -3.34 -5.80
C VAL A 8 8.26 -2.47 -5.78
N PRO A 9 8.56 -1.73 -6.86
CA PRO A 9 9.64 -0.75 -6.84
C PRO A 9 9.43 0.32 -5.77
N ILE A 10 10.51 0.76 -5.12
CA ILE A 10 10.47 1.83 -4.10
C ILE A 10 9.90 3.14 -4.66
N SER A 11 10.01 3.37 -5.97
CA SER A 11 9.45 4.55 -6.65
C SER A 11 7.95 4.73 -6.44
N TYR A 12 7.20 3.66 -6.15
CA TYR A 12 5.76 3.73 -5.86
C TYR A 12 5.45 4.56 -4.61
N LEU A 13 6.37 4.64 -3.64
CA LEU A 13 6.18 5.47 -2.44
C LEU A 13 6.06 6.97 -2.77
N SER A 14 6.57 7.39 -3.94
CA SER A 14 6.45 8.76 -4.43
C SER A 14 5.20 9.01 -5.29
N HIS A 15 4.43 7.97 -5.60
CA HIS A 15 3.25 8.10 -6.44
C HIS A 15 2.08 8.73 -5.65
N PRO A 16 1.39 9.76 -6.19
CA PRO A 16 0.32 10.46 -5.45
C PRO A 16 -0.76 9.55 -4.89
N THR A 17 -1.25 8.59 -5.69
CA THR A 17 -2.29 7.65 -5.22
C THR A 17 -1.77 6.69 -4.14
N PHE A 18 -0.47 6.35 -4.18
CA PHE A 18 0.11 5.53 -3.12
C PHE A 18 0.26 6.36 -1.83
N GLN A 19 0.66 7.63 -1.94
CA GLN A 19 0.70 8.56 -0.81
C GLN A 19 -0.68 8.79 -0.20
N ASP A 20 -1.74 8.86 -1.02
CA ASP A 20 -3.12 8.92 -0.51
C ASP A 20 -3.49 7.69 0.30
N LEU A 21 -3.03 6.49 -0.09
CA LEU A 21 -3.20 5.27 0.70
C LEU A 21 -2.40 5.30 2.00
N LEU A 22 -1.17 5.80 1.98
CA LEU A 22 -0.34 5.97 3.18
C LEU A 22 -0.99 6.94 4.17
N ARG A 23 -1.51 8.07 3.69
CA ARG A 23 -2.23 9.03 4.54
C ARG A 23 -3.47 8.40 5.18
N LYS A 24 -4.26 7.63 4.41
CA LYS A 24 -5.42 6.89 4.97
C LYS A 24 -4.99 5.88 6.02
N ALA A 25 -3.88 5.17 5.80
CA ALA A 25 -3.32 4.24 6.77
C ALA A 25 -2.92 4.96 8.07
N GLU A 26 -2.29 6.12 7.96
CA GLU A 26 -1.98 6.98 9.12
C GLU A 26 -3.25 7.45 9.84
N GLU A 27 -4.25 7.95 9.12
CA GLU A 27 -5.52 8.42 9.70
C GLU A 27 -6.26 7.31 10.46
N GLU A 28 -6.21 6.07 9.97
CA GLU A 28 -6.93 4.93 10.56
C GLU A 28 -6.14 4.20 11.66
N PHE A 29 -4.83 4.01 11.46
CA PHE A 29 -4.00 3.17 12.32
C PHE A 29 -2.94 3.94 13.11
N GLY A 30 -2.72 5.23 12.83
CA GLY A 30 -1.62 6.01 13.38
C GLY A 30 -0.26 5.54 12.89
N PHE A 31 0.78 5.82 13.66
CA PHE A 31 2.18 5.46 13.34
C PHE A 31 2.76 4.33 14.21
N ASP A 32 2.04 3.91 15.26
CA ASP A 32 2.50 2.86 16.15
C ASP A 32 2.18 1.48 15.56
N HIS A 33 3.15 0.93 14.85
CA HIS A 33 3.04 -0.36 14.18
C HIS A 33 3.92 -1.40 14.89
N PRO A 34 3.44 -2.05 15.98
CA PRO A 34 4.25 -2.94 16.81
C PRO A 34 4.79 -4.17 16.07
N MET A 35 4.16 -4.55 14.95
CA MET A 35 4.61 -5.66 14.10
C MET A 35 5.64 -5.22 13.03
N GLY A 36 6.02 -3.94 12.99
CA GLY A 36 6.96 -3.35 12.03
C GLY A 36 6.46 -3.28 10.58
N GLY A 37 5.29 -3.86 10.28
CA GLY A 37 4.63 -3.80 8.99
C GLY A 37 3.58 -2.70 8.94
N LEU A 38 3.44 -2.08 7.78
CA LEU A 38 2.38 -1.13 7.49
C LEU A 38 1.12 -1.86 7.01
N THR A 39 -0.03 -1.51 7.57
CA THR A 39 -1.34 -1.97 7.10
C THR A 39 -1.91 -0.92 6.14
N ILE A 40 -2.27 -1.34 4.92
CA ILE A 40 -2.91 -0.45 3.93
C ILE A 40 -4.41 -0.73 3.90
N PRO A 41 -5.29 0.25 4.21
CA PRO A 41 -6.72 0.07 4.18
C PRO A 41 -7.24 0.14 2.74
N CYS A 42 -7.09 -0.96 2.01
CA CYS A 42 -7.60 -1.09 0.65
C CYS A 42 -7.97 -2.54 0.34
N ARG A 43 -8.80 -2.73 -0.68
CA ARG A 43 -9.05 -4.05 -1.24
C ARG A 43 -7.86 -4.49 -2.09
N GLU A 44 -7.60 -5.79 -2.13
CA GLU A 44 -6.48 -6.36 -2.90
C GLU A 44 -6.59 -6.03 -4.40
N ASP A 45 -7.81 -6.03 -4.97
CA ASP A 45 -8.04 -5.68 -6.38
C ASP A 45 -7.66 -4.22 -6.68
N ALA A 46 -8.09 -3.27 -5.83
CA ALA A 46 -7.70 -1.87 -5.95
C ALA A 46 -6.19 -1.67 -5.83
N PHE A 47 -5.52 -2.45 -4.97
CA PHE A 47 -4.06 -2.42 -4.86
C PHE A 47 -3.39 -2.96 -6.14
N ILE A 48 -3.89 -4.05 -6.70
CA ILE A 48 -3.39 -4.63 -7.96
C ILE A 48 -3.56 -3.63 -9.12
N ASP A 49 -4.71 -2.99 -9.22
CA ASP A 49 -4.98 -1.98 -10.27
C ASP A 49 -4.02 -0.80 -10.16
N LEU A 50 -3.75 -0.33 -8.93
CA LEU A 50 -2.73 0.69 -8.66
C LEU A 50 -1.34 0.23 -9.13
N LEU A 51 -0.95 -1.01 -8.83
CA LEU A 51 0.34 -1.53 -9.28
C LEU A 51 0.43 -1.66 -10.80
N ALA A 52 -0.64 -2.15 -11.45
CA ALA A 52 -0.69 -2.36 -12.90
C ALA A 52 -0.65 -1.04 -13.68
N SER A 53 -1.25 0.03 -13.14
CA SER A 53 -1.23 1.36 -13.77
C SER A 53 0.16 2.01 -13.87
N HIS A 54 1.17 1.44 -13.21
CA HIS A 54 2.54 1.97 -13.10
C HIS A 54 3.62 1.02 -13.63
N LEU A 55 3.24 -0.10 -14.24
CA LEU A 55 4.18 -0.91 -15.03
C LEU A 55 4.44 -0.19 -16.35
N GLN A 56 5.43 0.70 -16.35
CA GLN A 56 6.06 1.25 -17.55
C GLN A 56 7.53 0.81 -17.62
#